data_AF-A0A8J6MHS5-F1
#
_entry.id   AF-A0A8J6MHS5-F1
#
_cell.length_a   1.000
_cell.length_b   1.000
_cell.length_c   1.000
_cell.angle_alpha   90.00
_cell.angle_beta   90.00
_cell.angle_gamma   90.00
#
_symmetry.space_group_name_H-M   'P 1'
#
loop_
_entity.id
_entity.type
_entity.pdbx_description
1 polymer ?
#
loop_
_entity_poly.entity_id
_entity_poly.type
_entity_poly.pdbx_seq_one_letter_code
_entity_poly.pdbx_strand_id
1 'polypeptide(L)' 'MDDRTAEILALNAGLARAWANHRADVLAALSSLEAHRDNLPRSRDPALEPVPPYSLKR' A
#
# COMPACT_ATOMS: atom_id res chain seq x y z
N MET A 1 10.30 -9.12 -7.17
CA MET A 1 9.69 -9.36 -5.84
C MET A 1 9.51 -10.86 -5.64
N ASP A 2 9.86 -11.40 -4.47
CA ASP A 2 9.78 -12.84 -4.19
C ASP A 2 8.34 -13.31 -3.90
N ASP A 3 8.02 -14.57 -4.24
CA ASP A 3 6.68 -15.14 -4.09
C ASP A 3 6.14 -15.10 -2.65
N ARG A 4 7.02 -15.30 -1.66
CA ARG A 4 6.68 -15.23 -0.24
C ARG A 4 6.33 -13.80 0.20
N THR A 5 6.99 -12.81 -0.39
CA THR A 5 6.72 -11.39 -0.12
C THR A 5 5.37 -10.97 -0.71
N ALA A 6 5.03 -11.49 -1.89
CA ALA A 6 3.73 -11.27 -2.53
C ALA A 6 2.57 -11.90 -1.73
N GLU A 7 2.76 -13.11 -1.21
CA GLU A 7 1.78 -13.77 -0.35
C GLU A 7 1.51 -12.96 0.92
N ILE A 8 2.56 -12.51 1.62
CA ILE A 8 2.42 -11.69 2.85
C ILE A 8 1.67 -10.39 2.57
N LEU A 9 1.98 -9.72 1.45
CA LEU A 9 1.29 -8.49 1.05
C LEU A 9 -0.18 -8.73 0.71
N ALA A 10 -0.49 -9.83 0.01
CA ALA A 10 -1.87 -10.20 -0.28
C ALA A 10 -2.67 -10.48 1.00
N LEU A 11 -2.06 -11.19 1.96
CA LEU A 11 -2.70 -11.46 3.25
C LEU A 11 -2.95 -10.18 4.06
N ASN A 12 -1.96 -9.28 4.15
CA ASN A 12 -2.11 -8.00 4.86
C ASN A 12 -3.14 -7.07 4.21
N ALA A 13 -3.31 -7.16 2.89
CA ALA A 13 -4.34 -6.44 2.16
C ALA A 13 -5.74 -7.10 2.22
N GLY A 14 -5.90 -8.20 2.97
CA GLY A 14 -7.16 -8.95 3.08
C GLY A 14 -7.52 -9.77 1.83
N LEU A 15 -6.58 -9.93 0.89
CA LEU A 15 -6.77 -10.61 -0.40
C LEU A 15 -6.50 -12.12 -0.32
N ALA A 16 -6.57 -12.74 0.85
CA ALA A 16 -6.26 -14.16 1.04
C ALA A 16 -7.03 -15.09 0.09
N ARG A 17 -8.32 -14.81 -0.14
CA ARG A 17 -9.16 -15.60 -1.06
C ARG A 17 -8.83 -15.36 -2.54
N ALA A 18 -8.38 -14.14 -2.87
CA ALA A 18 -7.93 -13.81 -4.22
C ALA A 18 -6.55 -14.42 -4.51
N TRP A 19 -5.65 -14.48 -3.53
CA TRP A 19 -4.37 -15.17 -3.67
C TRP A 19 -4.54 -16.67 -3.96
N ALA A 20 -5.48 -17.34 -3.28
CA ALA A 20 -5.73 -18.77 -3.45
C ALA A 20 -6.31 -19.13 -4.83
N ASN A 21 -7.18 -18.28 -5.39
CA ASN A 21 -7.89 -18.59 -6.64
C ASN A 21 -7.28 -17.89 -7.88
N HIS A 22 -6.61 -16.75 -7.68
CA HIS A 22 -6.20 -15.82 -8.73
C HIS A 22 -4.76 -15.32 -8.50
N ARG A 23 -3.86 -16.23 -8.12
CA ARG A 23 -2.46 -15.91 -7.81
C ARG A 23 -1.76 -15.11 -8.92
N ALA A 24 -1.97 -15.48 -10.18
CA ALA A 24 -1.37 -14.81 -11.33
C ALA A 24 -1.85 -13.36 -11.46
N ASP A 25 -3.15 -13.12 -11.24
CA ASP A 25 -3.75 -11.79 -11.33
C ASP A 25 -3.24 -10.87 -10.20
N VAL A 26 -3.07 -11.43 -8.99
CA VAL A 26 -2.49 -10.68 -7.85
C VAL A 26 -1.03 -10.32 -8.13
N LEU A 27 -0.24 -11.23 -8.70
CA LEU A 27 1.14 -10.95 -9.09
C LEU A 27 1.22 -9.89 -10.21
N ALA A 28 0.34 -9.96 -11.21
CA ALA A 28 0.26 -8.95 -12.27
C ALA A 28 -0.13 -7.57 -11.72
N ALA A 29 -1.11 -7.51 -10.80
CA ALA A 29 -1.50 -6.27 -10.15
C ALA A 29 -0.36 -5.67 -9.30
N LEU A 30 0.38 -6.50 -8.57
CA LEU A 30 1.55 -6.07 -7.79
C LEU A 30 2.69 -5.56 -8.69
N SER A 31 2.97 -6.26 -9.79
CA SER A 31 3.97 -5.81 -10.77
C SER A 31 3.55 -4.49 -11.44
N SER A 32 2.27 -4.32 -11.76
CA SER A 32 1.72 -3.06 -12.26
C SER A 32 1.85 -1.94 -11.22
N LEU A 33 1.55 -2.23 -9.94
CA LEU A 33 1.75 -1.27 -8.85
C LEU A 33 3.22 -0.85 -8.71
N GLU A 34 4.17 -1.78 -8.80
CA GLU A 34 5.60 -1.46 -8.80
C GLU A 34 5.99 -0.58 -9.99
N ALA A 35 5.52 -0.90 -11.20
CA ALA A 35 5.79 -0.11 -12.41
C ALA A 35 5.19 1.31 -12.34
N HIS A 36 4.06 1.48 -11.67
CA HIS A 36 3.41 2.77 -11.49
C HIS A 36 3.77 3.47 -10.17
N ARG A 37 4.56 2.84 -9.29
CA ARG A 37 4.93 3.39 -7.97
C ARG A 37 5.57 4.76 -8.06
N ASP A 38 6.38 4.99 -9.08
CA ASP A 38 7.06 6.27 -9.30
C ASP A 38 6.19 7.30 -10.04
N ASN A 39 5.10 6.84 -10.68
CA ASN A 39 4.11 7.68 -11.35
C ASN A 39 2.93 8.05 -10.45
N LEU A 40 2.74 7.31 -9.35
CA LEU A 40 1.75 7.64 -8.35
C LEU A 40 2.15 8.96 -7.68
N PRO A 41 1.21 9.91 -7.53
CA PRO A 41 1.47 11.11 -6.75
C PRO A 41 1.87 10.67 -5.34
N ARG A 42 3.15 10.82 -4.99
CA ARG A 42 3.60 10.63 -3.62
C ARG A 42 2.90 11.69 -2.81
N SER A 43 1.86 11.32 -2.06
CA SER A 43 1.34 12.17 -0.99
C SER A 43 2.47 12.33 0.01
N ARG A 44 3.22 13.42 -0.16
CA ARG A 44 4.40 13.75 0.61
C ARG A 44 4.01 14.88 1.54
N ASP A 45 2.94 14.72 2.29
CA ASP A 45 2.60 15.75 3.26
C ASP A 45 1.89 15.23 4.51
N PRO A 46 2.64 14.66 5.47
CA PRO A 46 2.17 14.53 6.84
C PRO A 46 1.97 15.88 7.55
N ALA A 47 2.32 17.02 6.93
CA ALA A 47 2.05 18.37 7.44
C ALA A 47 0.81 19.03 6.79
N LEU A 48 0.07 18.31 5.92
CA LEU A 48 -1.27 18.71 5.45
C LEU A 48 -2.41 18.21 6.37
N GLU A 49 -2.12 17.42 7.41
CA GLU A 49 -3.03 17.38 8.57
C GLU A 49 -2.80 18.68 9.35
N PRO A 50 -3.76 19.62 9.39
CA PRO A 50 -3.64 20.77 10.26
C PRO A 50 -3.62 20.24 11.69
N VAL A 51 -2.46 20.26 12.33
CA VAL A 51 -2.35 20.00 13.77
C VAL A 51 -3.29 21.01 14.45
N PRO A 52 -4.36 20.57 15.13
CA PRO A 52 -5.30 21.51 15.74
C PRO A 52 -4.53 22.38 16.75
N PRO A 53 -4.81 23.69 16.84
CA PRO A 53 -4.06 24.64 17.64
C PRO A 53 -4.39 24.48 19.13
N TYR A 54 -4.12 23.32 19.72
CA TYR A 54 -4.12 23.17 21.16
C TYR A 54 -2.77 23.65 21.69
N SER A 55 -2.64 24.98 21.81
CA SER A 55 -1.58 25.55 22.62
C SER A 55 -1.79 25.06 24.06
N LEU A 56 -0.93 24.16 24.55
CA LEU A 56 -0.80 23.92 25.98
C LEU A 56 -0.18 25.19 26.60
N LYS A 57 -1.02 26.14 26.99
CA LYS A 57 -0.64 27.23 27.88
C LYS A 57 -0.54 26.69 29.30
N ARG A 58 0.67 26.33 29.73
CA ARG A 58 1.42 26.96 30.84
C ARG A 58 2.69 26.18 31.12
#